data_AF-A0ABD1B440-F1
#
_entry.id   AF-A0ABD1B440-F1
#
_cell.length_a   1.000
_cell.length_b   1.000
_cell.length_c   1.000
_cell.angle_alpha   90.00
_cell.angle_beta   90.00
_cell.angle_gamma   90.00
#
_symmetry.space_group_name_H-M   'P 1'
#
loop_
_entity.id
_entity.type
_entity.pdbx_description
1 polymer ?
#
loop_
_entity_poly.entity_id
_entity_poly.type
_entity_poly.pdbx_seq_one_letter_code
_entity_poly.pdbx_strand_id
1 'polypeptide(L)'
;MKISKSLGTVFISVLFYVSSLPSFVICSSIEVTIDDHSPSNLKNKGSLLSHQMIDSIKLHGILLWVSMGFLMPMGILFIRMANKANENGRKVKVFFYLHIIFQILAVVLATIGAIMSLRTLENSFDNNHQRLGLALYAAMWLQFLTGVFKPSRGSKRRLRWFLLHWILGTIVSIVGIINIYTGIRGYQKKSSSTRDSSLWTILFTAQISCLVFFYLFQDKWEQLQKQRVVVDELDHQNNNTNGSNVDQIQVVTRNDHEQKVMVPQPCRKSNALVNLFKLI
;
A
#
# COMPACT_ATOMS: atom_id res chain seq x y z
N MET A 1 -15.70 -5.82 -19.35
CA MET A 1 -15.96 -7.28 -19.22
C MET A 1 -14.68 -8.15 -19.25
N LYS A 2 -13.65 -7.84 -20.07
CA LYS A 2 -12.41 -8.66 -20.13
C LYS A 2 -11.55 -8.65 -18.84
N ILE A 3 -11.46 -7.53 -18.12
CA ILE A 3 -10.59 -7.37 -16.94
C ILE A 3 -11.15 -8.11 -15.70
N SER A 4 -12.47 -8.07 -15.48
CA SER A 4 -13.12 -8.80 -14.38
C SER A 4 -13.01 -10.33 -14.58
N LYS A 5 -13.10 -10.82 -15.82
CA LYS A 5 -12.84 -12.22 -16.15
C LYS A 5 -11.39 -12.59 -15.87
N SER A 6 -10.43 -11.78 -16.31
CA SER A 6 -8.98 -12.02 -16.06
C SER A 6 -8.61 -11.97 -14.58
N LEU A 7 -9.18 -11.05 -13.79
CA LEU A 7 -8.95 -10.96 -12.36
C LEU A 7 -9.60 -12.14 -11.60
N GLY A 8 -10.77 -12.60 -12.07
CA GLY A 8 -11.41 -13.83 -11.60
C GLY A 8 -10.57 -15.06 -11.90
N THR A 9 -9.98 -15.16 -13.10
CA THR A 9 -9.03 -16.24 -13.42
C THR A 9 -7.80 -16.18 -12.54
N VAL A 10 -7.19 -15.00 -12.33
CA VAL A 10 -6.05 -14.85 -11.41
C VAL A 10 -6.44 -15.23 -9.98
N PHE A 11 -7.63 -14.87 -9.51
CA PHE A 11 -8.13 -15.27 -8.20
C PHE A 11 -8.30 -16.79 -8.09
N ILE A 12 -8.92 -17.44 -9.08
CA ILE A 12 -9.06 -18.91 -9.15
C ILE A 12 -7.68 -19.55 -9.22
N SER A 13 -6.74 -19.01 -10.00
CA SER A 13 -5.38 -19.49 -10.08
C SER A 13 -4.64 -19.31 -8.75
N VAL A 14 -4.78 -18.18 -8.06
CA VAL A 14 -4.16 -17.97 -6.73
C VAL A 14 -4.77 -18.92 -5.70
N LEU A 15 -6.10 -19.08 -5.67
CA LEU A 15 -6.77 -20.06 -4.81
C LEU A 15 -6.32 -21.49 -5.11
N PHE A 16 -6.26 -21.84 -6.39
CA PHE A 16 -5.78 -23.14 -6.85
C PHE A 16 -4.31 -23.33 -6.48
N TYR A 17 -3.44 -22.37 -6.71
CA TYR A 17 -2.03 -22.45 -6.31
C TYR A 17 -1.86 -22.48 -4.79
N VAL A 18 -2.66 -21.76 -4.01
CA VAL A 18 -2.62 -21.81 -2.54
C VAL A 18 -3.14 -23.16 -2.01
N SER A 19 -4.17 -23.72 -2.64
CA SER A 19 -4.75 -25.03 -2.28
C SER A 19 -3.92 -26.21 -2.77
N SER A 20 -3.28 -26.04 -3.92
CA SER A 20 -2.40 -27.00 -4.60
C SER A 20 -0.93 -26.74 -4.30
N LEU A 21 -0.60 -25.81 -3.42
CA LEU A 21 0.75 -25.70 -2.87
C LEU A 21 0.99 -27.08 -2.26
N PRO A 22 1.93 -27.88 -2.78
CA PRO A 22 2.35 -29.08 -2.07
C PRO A 22 2.70 -28.59 -0.68
N SER A 23 2.35 -29.34 0.37
CA SER A 23 2.89 -29.14 1.72
C SER A 23 4.37 -28.82 1.55
N PHE A 24 4.71 -27.52 1.57
CA PHE A 24 6.05 -27.11 1.19
C PHE A 24 6.94 -27.82 2.19
N VAL A 25 7.84 -28.61 1.65
CA VAL A 25 8.69 -29.56 2.36
C VAL A 25 9.56 -28.76 3.34
N ILE A 26 8.98 -28.38 4.47
CA ILE A 26 9.70 -28.34 5.73
C ILE A 26 9.90 -29.81 6.03
N CYS A 27 11.11 -30.28 5.72
CA CYS A 27 11.64 -31.59 6.05
C CYS A 27 11.04 -32.10 7.37
N SER A 28 9.96 -32.86 7.27
CA SER A 28 9.43 -33.66 8.36
C SER A 28 10.00 -35.05 8.18
N SER A 29 11.31 -35.16 8.35
CA SER A 29 11.93 -36.42 8.76
C SER A 29 12.10 -36.36 10.27
N ILE A 30 10.98 -36.41 11.00
CA ILE A 30 10.99 -37.01 12.33
C ILE A 30 9.87 -38.04 12.30
N GLU A 31 10.23 -39.19 11.74
CA GLU A 31 9.62 -40.46 12.12
C GLU A 31 9.73 -40.57 13.65
N VAL A 32 8.57 -40.64 14.30
CA VAL A 32 8.48 -40.78 15.75
C VAL A 32 8.75 -42.24 16.06
N THR A 33 10.02 -42.60 16.16
CA THR A 33 10.46 -43.80 16.88
C THR A 33 10.78 -43.34 18.30
N ILE A 34 9.89 -43.66 19.24
CA ILE A 34 10.16 -43.48 20.67
C ILE A 34 11.11 -44.62 21.07
N ASP A 35 12.40 -44.43 20.79
CA ASP A 35 13.44 -45.23 21.42
C ASP A 35 13.79 -44.55 22.75
N ASP A 36 13.20 -45.12 23.79
CA ASP A 36 13.41 -44.76 25.18
C ASP A 36 14.84 -45.16 25.57
N HIS A 37 15.75 -44.18 25.70
CA HIS A 37 16.95 -44.15 26.57
C HIS A 37 18.01 -43.14 26.07
N SER A 38 17.96 -41.87 26.52
CA SER A 38 19.14 -41.05 26.88
C SER A 38 18.78 -39.56 27.08
N PRO A 39 19.04 -38.94 28.26
CA PRO A 39 18.69 -37.54 28.55
C PRO A 39 19.46 -36.50 27.72
N SER A 40 20.61 -36.85 27.11
CA SER A 40 21.38 -35.94 26.24
C SER A 40 20.70 -35.70 24.90
N ASN A 41 20.02 -36.71 24.35
CA ASN A 41 19.26 -36.60 23.09
C ASN A 41 18.01 -35.72 23.26
N LEU A 42 17.35 -35.78 24.44
CA LEU A 42 16.20 -34.93 24.72
C LEU A 42 16.57 -33.43 24.76
N LYS A 43 17.72 -33.10 25.36
CA LYS A 43 18.23 -31.72 25.47
C LYS A 43 18.62 -31.16 24.09
N ASN A 44 19.27 -31.96 23.25
CA ASN A 44 19.61 -31.59 21.87
C ASN A 44 18.38 -31.46 20.97
N LYS A 45 17.38 -32.33 21.13
CA LYS A 45 16.11 -32.22 20.39
C LYS A 45 15.32 -30.98 20.82
N GLY A 46 15.32 -30.65 22.12
CA GLY A 46 14.70 -29.44 22.64
C GLY A 46 15.36 -28.14 22.14
N SER A 47 16.69 -28.09 22.07
CA SER A 47 17.40 -26.92 21.53
C SER A 47 17.19 -26.75 20.02
N LEU A 48 17.17 -27.85 19.26
CA LEU A 48 16.87 -27.84 17.82
C LEU A 48 15.46 -27.34 17.53
N LEU A 49 14.45 -27.85 18.24
CA LEU A 49 13.05 -27.42 18.10
C LEU A 49 12.87 -25.94 18.45
N SER A 50 13.58 -25.46 19.48
CA SER A 50 13.58 -24.04 19.86
C SER A 50 14.17 -23.15 18.75
N HIS A 51 15.29 -23.57 18.14
CA HIS A 51 15.91 -22.82 17.04
C HIS A 51 15.01 -22.76 15.80
N GLN A 52 14.42 -23.89 15.41
CA GLN A 52 13.47 -23.97 14.29
C GLN A 52 12.25 -23.07 14.53
N MET A 53 11.72 -23.04 15.76
CA MET A 53 10.62 -22.16 16.11
C MET A 53 11.02 -20.68 15.98
N ILE A 54 12.20 -20.28 16.48
CA ILE A 54 12.69 -18.90 16.37
C ILE A 54 12.84 -18.48 14.90
N ASP A 55 13.38 -19.35 14.05
CA ASP A 55 13.54 -19.06 12.62
C ASP A 55 12.19 -18.93 11.90
N SER A 56 11.21 -19.76 12.25
CA SER A 56 9.84 -19.62 11.73
C SER A 56 9.18 -18.30 12.14
N ILE A 57 9.41 -17.83 13.38
CA ILE A 57 8.93 -16.52 13.86
C ILE A 57 9.58 -15.39 13.05
N LYS A 58 10.90 -15.44 12.84
CA LYS A 58 11.63 -14.44 12.03
C LYS A 58 11.09 -14.40 10.60
N LEU A 59 10.95 -15.56 9.96
CA LEU A 59 10.46 -15.66 8.59
C LEU A 59 9.02 -15.13 8.48
N HIS A 60 8.15 -15.45 9.46
CA HIS A 60 6.78 -14.93 9.52
C HIS A 60 6.78 -13.41 9.60
N GLY A 61 7.60 -12.85 10.48
CA GLY A 61 7.77 -11.41 10.63
C GLY A 61 8.22 -10.73 9.33
N ILE A 62 9.22 -11.29 8.64
CA ILE A 62 9.72 -10.75 7.36
C ILE A 62 8.65 -10.82 6.27
N LEU A 63 7.97 -11.96 6.13
CA LEU A 63 6.88 -12.15 5.15
C LEU A 63 5.77 -11.11 5.35
N LEU A 64 5.31 -10.92 6.59
CA LEU A 64 4.22 -9.98 6.89
C LEU A 64 4.69 -8.53 6.85
N TRP A 65 5.95 -8.24 7.16
CA TRP A 65 6.53 -6.92 6.91
C TRP A 65 6.48 -6.58 5.43
N VAL A 66 7.04 -7.43 4.57
CA VAL A 66 7.08 -7.17 3.12
C VAL A 66 5.66 -7.03 2.57
N SER A 67 4.74 -7.90 2.98
CA SER A 67 3.34 -7.84 2.57
C SER A 67 2.61 -6.59 3.08
N MET A 68 2.37 -6.52 4.39
CA MET A 68 1.46 -5.55 5.00
C MET A 68 2.14 -4.22 5.29
N GLY A 69 3.46 -4.24 5.54
CA GLY A 69 4.25 -3.06 5.88
C GLY A 69 4.83 -2.33 4.68
N PHE A 70 5.00 -2.99 3.53
CA PHE A 70 5.55 -2.37 2.32
C PHE A 70 4.62 -2.46 1.11
N LEU A 71 4.33 -3.67 0.61
CA LEU A 71 3.61 -3.86 -0.64
C LEU A 71 2.21 -3.23 -0.60
N MET A 72 1.48 -3.42 0.50
CA MET A 72 0.14 -2.88 0.64
C MET A 72 0.10 -1.34 0.71
N PRO A 73 0.89 -0.66 1.57
CA PRO A 73 1.03 0.80 1.53
C PRO A 73 1.48 1.34 0.16
N MET A 74 2.44 0.67 -0.50
CA MET A 74 2.89 1.06 -1.84
C MET A 74 1.77 0.93 -2.88
N GLY A 75 0.98 -0.14 -2.83
CA GLY A 75 -0.21 -0.29 -3.65
C GLY A 75 -1.21 0.86 -3.47
N ILE A 76 -1.40 1.33 -2.23
CA ILE A 76 -2.24 2.50 -1.92
C ILE A 76 -1.66 3.79 -2.52
N LEU A 77 -0.33 3.97 -2.45
CA LEU A 77 0.34 5.10 -3.08
C LEU A 77 0.16 5.11 -4.60
N PHE A 78 0.24 3.95 -5.27
CA PHE A 78 0.03 3.87 -6.72
C PHE A 78 -1.40 4.24 -7.13
N ILE A 79 -2.43 3.72 -6.45
CA ILE A 79 -3.80 4.10 -6.82
C ILE A 79 -4.06 5.59 -6.58
N ARG A 80 -3.43 6.18 -5.55
CA ARG A 80 -3.47 7.62 -5.32
C ARG A 80 -2.82 8.40 -6.48
N MET A 81 -1.67 7.94 -7.00
CA MET A 81 -1.05 8.52 -8.19
C MET A 81 -1.93 8.39 -9.43
N ALA A 82 -2.62 7.25 -9.60
CA ALA A 82 -3.58 7.07 -10.71
C ALA A 82 -4.70 8.12 -10.66
N ASN A 83 -5.23 8.41 -9.47
CA ASN A 83 -6.30 9.40 -9.27
C ASN A 83 -5.84 10.84 -9.49
N LYS A 84 -4.53 11.07 -9.40
CA LYS A 84 -3.87 12.37 -9.58
C LYS A 84 -3.49 12.63 -11.04
N ALA A 85 -3.13 11.59 -11.79
CA ALA A 85 -2.70 11.65 -13.19
C ALA A 85 -3.80 11.93 -14.24
N ASN A 86 -4.85 12.69 -13.88
CA ASN A 86 -6.12 12.82 -14.62
C ASN A 86 -5.99 13.26 -16.09
N GLU A 87 -4.87 13.85 -16.49
CA GLU A 87 -4.61 14.33 -17.85
C GLU A 87 -3.99 13.27 -18.78
N ASN A 88 -3.43 12.18 -18.23
CA ASN A 88 -2.73 11.17 -19.01
C ASN A 88 -3.32 9.76 -18.78
N GLY A 89 -4.26 9.37 -19.65
CA GLY A 89 -4.94 8.08 -19.56
C GLY A 89 -4.02 6.85 -19.52
N ARG A 90 -2.82 6.94 -20.13
CA ARG A 90 -1.82 5.85 -20.06
C ARG A 90 -1.21 5.73 -18.66
N LYS A 91 -0.86 6.86 -18.03
CA LYS A 91 -0.31 6.88 -16.66
C LYS A 91 -1.33 6.35 -15.65
N VAL A 92 -2.59 6.77 -15.76
CA VAL A 92 -3.69 6.27 -14.91
C VAL A 92 -3.80 4.75 -14.97
N LYS A 93 -3.73 4.19 -16.19
CA LYS A 93 -3.80 2.74 -16.40
C LYS A 93 -2.59 2.02 -15.78
N VAL A 94 -1.37 2.52 -15.96
CA VAL A 94 -0.16 1.92 -15.38
C VAL A 94 -0.25 1.89 -13.85
N PHE A 95 -0.53 3.03 -13.21
CA PHE A 95 -0.62 3.10 -11.75
C PHE A 95 -1.76 2.24 -11.18
N PHE A 96 -2.88 2.11 -11.91
CA PHE A 96 -3.95 1.19 -11.54
C PHE A 96 -3.50 -0.29 -11.59
N TYR A 97 -2.71 -0.69 -12.60
CA TYR A 97 -2.16 -2.05 -12.63
C TYR A 97 -1.10 -2.29 -11.56
N LEU A 98 -0.24 -1.32 -11.31
CA LEU A 98 0.73 -1.41 -10.21
C LEU A 98 0.04 -1.60 -8.86
N HIS A 99 -1.06 -0.87 -8.61
CA HIS A 99 -1.90 -1.11 -7.44
C HIS A 99 -2.36 -2.58 -7.38
N ILE A 100 -2.98 -3.11 -8.44
CA ILE A 100 -3.48 -4.49 -8.46
C ILE A 100 -2.36 -5.50 -8.19
N ILE A 101 -1.22 -5.36 -8.88
CA ILE A 101 -0.08 -6.29 -8.77
C ILE A 101 0.44 -6.29 -7.32
N PHE A 102 0.67 -5.12 -6.74
CA PHE A 102 1.16 -5.01 -5.36
C PHE A 102 0.18 -5.58 -4.35
N GLN A 103 -1.14 -5.38 -4.54
CA GLN A 103 -2.15 -5.94 -3.65
C GLN A 103 -2.26 -7.47 -3.76
N ILE A 104 -2.14 -8.03 -4.96
CA ILE A 104 -2.12 -9.49 -5.14
C ILE A 104 -0.88 -10.08 -4.46
N LEU A 105 0.30 -9.50 -4.69
CA LEU A 105 1.53 -9.96 -4.04
C LEU A 105 1.45 -9.86 -2.53
N ALA A 106 0.87 -8.78 -1.99
CA ALA A 106 0.63 -8.62 -0.56
C ALA A 106 -0.26 -9.76 -0.02
N VAL A 107 -1.42 -10.02 -0.64
CA VAL A 107 -2.35 -11.08 -0.21
C VAL A 107 -1.70 -12.48 -0.26
N VAL A 108 -0.91 -12.77 -1.29
CA VAL A 108 -0.19 -14.05 -1.42
C VAL A 108 0.82 -14.20 -0.29
N LEU A 109 1.71 -13.22 -0.08
CA LEU A 109 2.71 -13.29 0.99
C LEU A 109 2.09 -13.33 2.38
N ALA A 110 1.00 -12.59 2.60
CA ALA A 110 0.26 -12.62 3.86
C ALA A 110 -0.40 -13.98 4.11
N THR A 111 -0.90 -14.63 3.06
CA THR A 111 -1.45 -15.99 3.15
C THR A 111 -0.38 -17.02 3.47
N ILE A 112 0.78 -16.94 2.84
CA ILE A 112 1.92 -17.81 3.16
C ILE A 112 2.34 -17.60 4.62
N GLY A 113 2.49 -16.34 5.06
CA GLY A 113 2.83 -16.01 6.45
C GLY A 113 1.79 -16.50 7.46
N ALA A 114 0.49 -16.39 7.14
CA ALA A 114 -0.60 -16.86 7.99
C ALA A 114 -0.63 -18.39 8.09
N ILE A 115 -0.52 -19.11 6.97
CA ILE A 115 -0.48 -20.58 6.96
C ILE A 115 0.72 -21.09 7.76
N MET A 116 1.90 -20.47 7.58
CA MET A 116 3.10 -20.84 8.33
C MET A 116 2.94 -20.60 9.83
N SER A 117 2.36 -19.47 10.23
CA SER A 117 2.04 -19.19 11.64
C SER A 117 1.08 -20.23 12.23
N LEU A 118 0.02 -20.58 11.49
CA LEU A 118 -0.98 -21.55 11.91
C LEU A 118 -0.42 -22.97 12.07
N ARG A 119 0.57 -23.35 11.26
CA ARG A 119 1.17 -24.70 11.28
C ARG A 119 2.34 -24.84 12.24
N THR A 120 3.16 -23.81 12.40
CA THR A 120 4.47 -23.91 13.06
C THR A 120 4.53 -23.22 14.41
N LEU A 121 3.66 -22.24 14.67
CA LEU A 121 3.66 -21.49 15.92
C LEU A 121 2.58 -22.00 16.87
N GLU A 122 2.83 -21.90 18.17
CA GLU A 122 1.84 -22.20 19.19
C GLU A 122 0.71 -21.16 19.15
N ASN A 123 -0.47 -21.59 18.68
CA ASN A 123 -1.64 -20.73 18.44
C ASN A 123 -2.63 -20.79 19.60
N SER A 124 -2.19 -20.43 20.80
CA SER A 124 -3.11 -20.34 21.95
C SER A 124 -4.06 -19.13 21.85
N PHE A 125 -3.76 -18.14 20.98
CA PHE A 125 -4.51 -16.89 20.79
C PHE A 125 -4.67 -16.03 22.05
N ASP A 126 -3.90 -16.29 23.10
CA ASP A 126 -3.89 -15.49 24.34
C ASP A 126 -3.18 -14.14 24.15
N ASN A 127 -2.50 -13.97 23.01
CA ASN A 127 -1.78 -12.78 22.63
C ASN A 127 -2.63 -11.85 21.75
N ASN A 128 -2.69 -10.57 22.12
CA ASN A 128 -3.34 -9.52 21.31
C ASN A 128 -2.84 -9.47 19.85
N HIS A 129 -1.55 -9.71 19.58
CA HIS A 129 -0.98 -9.80 18.23
C HIS A 129 -1.59 -10.96 17.41
N GLN A 130 -1.79 -12.13 18.01
CA GLN A 130 -2.37 -13.29 17.29
C GLN A 130 -3.85 -13.03 16.96
N ARG A 131 -4.62 -12.52 17.93
CA ARG A 131 -6.03 -12.16 17.73
C ARG A 131 -6.20 -11.06 16.69
N LEU A 132 -5.39 -10.01 16.79
CA LEU A 132 -5.38 -8.91 15.83
C LEU A 132 -4.94 -9.38 14.44
N GLY A 133 -3.91 -10.22 14.36
CA GLY A 133 -3.40 -10.79 13.12
C GLY A 133 -4.43 -11.65 12.38
N LEU A 134 -5.19 -12.49 13.11
CA LEU A 134 -6.26 -13.29 12.51
C LEU A 134 -7.41 -12.41 12.00
N ALA A 135 -7.86 -11.45 12.79
CA ALA A 135 -8.89 -10.49 12.38
C ALA A 135 -8.44 -9.67 11.16
N LEU A 136 -7.18 -9.22 11.15
CA LEU A 136 -6.57 -8.51 10.05
C LEU A 136 -6.50 -9.38 8.78
N TYR A 137 -6.16 -10.65 8.90
CA TYR A 137 -6.12 -11.58 7.77
C TYR A 137 -7.50 -11.75 7.12
N ALA A 138 -8.55 -11.92 7.93
CA ALA A 138 -9.92 -11.95 7.44
C ALA A 138 -10.33 -10.62 6.76
N ALA A 139 -10.02 -9.48 7.39
CA ALA A 139 -10.31 -8.16 6.85
C ALA A 139 -9.54 -7.88 5.53
N MET A 140 -8.32 -8.38 5.40
CA MET A 140 -7.53 -8.30 4.17
C MET A 140 -8.19 -9.08 3.02
N TRP A 141 -8.67 -10.30 3.27
CA TRP A 141 -9.41 -11.05 2.27
C TRP A 141 -10.72 -10.35 1.89
N LEU A 142 -11.45 -9.81 2.86
CA LEU A 142 -12.63 -9.00 2.58
C LEU A 142 -12.29 -7.80 1.68
N GLN A 143 -11.21 -7.09 1.99
CA GLN A 143 -10.72 -5.97 1.17
C GLN A 143 -10.35 -6.41 -0.25
N PHE A 144 -9.66 -7.54 -0.40
CA PHE A 144 -9.34 -8.11 -1.71
C PHE A 144 -10.59 -8.47 -2.52
N LEU A 145 -11.55 -9.17 -1.89
CA LEU A 145 -12.82 -9.56 -2.52
C LEU A 145 -13.64 -8.34 -2.93
N THR A 146 -13.69 -7.30 -2.10
CA THR A 146 -14.36 -6.04 -2.49
C THR A 146 -13.71 -5.45 -3.75
N GLY A 147 -12.38 -5.53 -3.88
CA GLY A 147 -11.66 -5.12 -5.09
C GLY A 147 -12.03 -5.95 -6.33
N VAL A 148 -12.14 -7.27 -6.18
CA VAL A 148 -12.53 -8.20 -7.28
C VAL A 148 -13.96 -7.92 -7.77
N PHE A 149 -14.89 -7.69 -6.83
CA PHE A 149 -16.29 -7.40 -7.13
C PHE A 149 -16.55 -5.91 -7.44
N LYS A 150 -15.54 -5.18 -7.94
CA LYS A 150 -15.67 -3.78 -8.36
C LYS A 150 -16.86 -3.60 -9.32
N PRO A 151 -17.86 -2.75 -8.99
CA PRO A 151 -19.01 -2.49 -9.84
C PRO A 151 -18.65 -1.85 -11.20
N SER A 152 -19.51 -2.09 -12.19
CA SER A 152 -19.41 -1.46 -13.52
C SER A 152 -19.53 0.08 -13.44
N ARG A 153 -18.96 0.75 -14.45
CA ARG A 153 -18.98 2.22 -14.55
C ARG A 153 -20.41 2.75 -14.66
N GLY A 154 -20.66 3.92 -14.05
CA GLY A 154 -21.96 4.61 -14.11
C GLY A 154 -23.01 4.19 -13.09
N SER A 155 -22.76 3.17 -12.25
CA SER A 155 -23.74 2.72 -11.24
C SER A 155 -23.68 3.57 -9.96
N LYS A 156 -24.84 3.87 -9.35
CA LYS A 156 -24.93 4.52 -8.01
C LYS A 156 -24.22 3.70 -6.92
N ARG A 157 -24.11 2.37 -7.11
CA ARG A 157 -23.40 1.44 -6.22
C ARG A 157 -21.89 1.69 -6.19
N ARG A 158 -21.32 2.29 -7.24
CA ARG A 158 -19.89 2.49 -7.40
C ARG A 158 -19.29 3.49 -6.42
N LEU A 159 -20.04 4.54 -6.07
CA LEU A 159 -19.61 5.50 -5.05
C LEU A 159 -19.52 4.84 -3.68
N ARG A 160 -20.57 4.09 -3.29
CA ARG A 160 -20.56 3.34 -2.03
C ARG A 160 -19.43 2.34 -1.99
N TRP A 161 -19.23 1.58 -3.08
CA TRP A 161 -18.10 0.67 -3.21
C TRP A 161 -16.76 1.38 -3.06
N PHE A 162 -16.56 2.52 -3.73
CA PHE A 162 -15.31 3.28 -3.67
C PHE A 162 -15.02 3.73 -2.24
N LEU A 163 -16.00 4.31 -1.55
CA LEU A 163 -15.85 4.76 -0.16
C LEU A 163 -15.55 3.58 0.77
N LEU A 164 -16.31 2.49 0.67
CA LEU A 164 -16.10 1.30 1.48
C LEU A 164 -14.72 0.68 1.24
N HIS A 165 -14.34 0.46 -0.01
CA HIS A 165 -13.04 -0.11 -0.38
C HIS A 165 -11.88 0.80 0.04
N TRP A 166 -12.05 2.12 -0.08
CA TRP A 166 -11.04 3.08 0.35
C TRP A 166 -10.87 3.07 1.88
N ILE A 167 -11.96 3.20 2.64
CA ILE A 167 -11.93 3.20 4.12
C ILE A 167 -11.40 1.87 4.64
N LEU A 168 -11.94 0.74 4.17
CA LEU A 168 -11.52 -0.59 4.59
C LEU A 168 -10.04 -0.83 4.27
N GLY A 169 -9.58 -0.46 3.08
CA GLY A 169 -8.18 -0.58 2.69
C GLY A 169 -7.24 0.23 3.56
N THR A 170 -7.62 1.46 3.91
CA THR A 170 -6.85 2.31 4.83
C THR A 170 -6.78 1.69 6.23
N ILE A 171 -7.92 1.21 6.77
CA ILE A 171 -7.95 0.56 8.08
C ILE A 171 -7.07 -0.68 8.09
N VAL A 172 -7.22 -1.57 7.10
CA VAL A 172 -6.40 -2.79 6.97
C VAL A 172 -4.91 -2.45 6.93
N SER A 173 -4.51 -1.42 6.17
CA SER A 173 -3.12 -1.00 6.09
C SER A 173 -2.58 -0.46 7.42
N ILE A 174 -3.33 0.38 8.13
CA ILE A 174 -2.92 0.94 9.42
C ILE A 174 -2.83 -0.16 10.48
N VAL A 175 -3.86 -1.01 10.57
CA VAL A 175 -3.88 -2.14 11.50
C VAL A 175 -2.76 -3.13 11.18
N GLY A 176 -2.41 -3.33 9.91
CA GLY A 176 -1.25 -4.12 9.50
C GLY A 176 0.07 -3.59 10.06
N ILE A 177 0.30 -2.28 9.97
CA ILE A 177 1.50 -1.63 10.54
C ILE A 177 1.53 -1.81 12.06
N ILE A 178 0.40 -1.58 12.75
CA ILE A 178 0.28 -1.80 14.20
C ILE A 178 0.58 -3.25 14.55
N ASN A 179 0.04 -4.20 13.78
CA ASN A 179 0.25 -5.62 14.02
C ASN A 179 1.72 -6.00 13.89
N ILE A 180 2.46 -5.44 12.92
CA ILE A 180 3.91 -5.64 12.77
C ILE A 180 4.66 -5.13 14.01
N TYR A 181 4.36 -3.92 14.51
CA TYR A 181 5.00 -3.41 15.73
C TYR A 181 4.74 -4.30 16.94
N THR A 182 3.51 -4.79 17.11
CA THR A 182 3.19 -5.73 18.20
C THR A 182 3.92 -7.06 18.04
N GLY A 183 4.10 -7.54 16.80
CA GLY A 183 4.85 -8.75 16.48
C GLY A 183 6.35 -8.61 16.78
N ILE A 184 6.98 -7.49 16.39
CA ILE A 184 8.37 -7.19 16.73
C ILE A 184 8.55 -7.14 18.25
N ARG A 185 7.63 -6.48 18.98
CA ARG A 185 7.65 -6.47 20.46
C ARG A 185 7.46 -7.85 21.07
N GLY A 186 6.63 -8.70 20.46
CA GLY A 186 6.49 -10.11 20.86
C GLY A 186 7.78 -10.90 20.64
N TYR A 187 8.45 -10.69 19.52
CA TYR A 187 9.73 -11.29 19.19
C TYR A 187 10.84 -10.86 20.17
N GLN A 188 10.87 -9.58 20.60
CA GLN A 188 11.80 -9.09 21.64
C GLN A 188 11.72 -9.88 22.93
N LYS A 189 10.50 -10.24 23.37
CA LYS A 189 10.31 -10.96 24.63
C LYS A 189 10.76 -12.42 24.55
N LYS A 190 10.69 -13.02 23.34
CA LYS A 190 11.05 -14.42 23.12
C LYS A 190 12.51 -14.61 22.70
N SER A 191 13.14 -13.59 22.10
CA SER A 191 14.52 -13.63 21.68
C SER A 191 15.43 -13.00 22.73
N SER A 192 16.40 -13.75 23.25
CA SER A 192 17.41 -13.28 24.21
C SER A 192 18.34 -12.20 23.64
N SER A 193 18.24 -11.88 22.34
CA SER A 193 19.01 -10.84 21.66
C SER A 193 18.17 -9.55 21.53
N THR A 194 18.22 -8.72 22.55
CA THR A 194 17.57 -7.38 22.58
C THR A 194 18.13 -6.44 21.50
N ARG A 195 19.40 -6.61 21.12
CA ARG A 195 20.08 -5.76 20.13
C ARG A 195 19.50 -5.90 18.72
N ASP A 196 19.25 -7.12 18.26
CA ASP A 196 18.74 -7.36 16.90
C ASP A 196 17.33 -6.80 16.72
N SER A 197 16.49 -6.89 17.75
CA SER A 197 15.11 -6.44 17.63
C SER A 197 14.92 -4.93 17.72
N SER A 198 15.85 -4.19 18.33
CA SER A 198 15.88 -2.73 18.24
C SER A 198 16.13 -2.29 16.79
N LEU A 199 17.07 -2.95 16.10
CA LEU A 199 17.37 -2.69 14.70
C LEU A 199 16.15 -2.90 13.78
N TRP A 200 15.42 -4.01 13.94
CA TRP A 200 14.19 -4.25 13.17
C TRP A 200 13.14 -3.15 13.38
N THR A 201 13.00 -2.64 14.61
CA THR A 201 12.06 -1.55 14.92
C THR A 201 12.47 -0.25 14.24
N ILE A 202 13.77 0.10 14.29
CA ILE A 202 14.32 1.31 13.66
C ILE A 202 14.14 1.24 12.14
N LEU A 203 14.53 0.12 11.52
CA LEU A 203 14.39 -0.09 10.08
C LEU A 203 12.94 0.01 9.62
N PHE A 204 12.00 -0.61 10.36
CA PHE A 204 10.59 -0.52 10.02
C PHE A 204 10.06 0.91 10.14
N THR A 205 10.44 1.61 11.20
CA THR A 205 10.02 2.99 11.44
C THR A 205 10.60 3.94 10.40
N ALA A 206 11.84 3.74 9.97
CA ALA A 206 12.45 4.50 8.88
C ALA A 206 11.72 4.25 7.56
N GLN A 207 11.36 3.00 7.24
CA GLN A 207 10.55 2.66 6.07
C GLN A 207 9.18 3.34 6.10
N ILE A 208 8.44 3.25 7.22
CA ILE A 208 7.12 3.89 7.33
C ILE A 208 7.24 5.41 7.22
N SER A 209 8.26 6.01 7.85
CA SER A 209 8.54 7.46 7.72
C SER A 209 8.77 7.86 6.26
N CYS A 210 9.53 7.05 5.51
CA CYS A 210 9.76 7.26 4.09
C CYS A 210 8.46 7.16 3.27
N LEU A 211 7.61 6.16 3.54
CA LEU A 211 6.30 6.02 2.88
C LEU A 211 5.36 7.19 3.18
N VAL A 212 5.35 7.67 4.42
CA VAL A 212 4.57 8.86 4.83
C VAL A 212 5.12 10.11 4.16
N PHE A 213 6.44 10.27 4.09
CA PHE A 213 7.05 11.37 3.34
C PHE A 213 6.63 11.35 1.87
N PHE A 214 6.70 10.19 1.19
CA PHE A 214 6.22 10.04 -0.17
C PHE A 214 4.73 10.35 -0.31
N TYR A 215 3.91 9.90 0.64
CA TYR A 215 2.48 10.22 0.68
C TYR A 215 2.22 11.74 0.72
N LEU A 216 2.94 12.46 1.57
CA LEU A 216 2.83 13.92 1.69
C LEU A 216 3.40 14.64 0.45
N PHE A 217 4.52 14.13 -0.07
CA PHE A 217 5.17 14.66 -1.27
C PHE A 217 4.26 14.58 -2.50
N GLN A 218 3.50 13.50 -2.67
CA GLN A 218 2.50 13.38 -3.74
C GLN A 218 1.45 14.50 -3.72
N ASP A 219 1.18 15.10 -2.56
CA ASP A 219 0.23 16.20 -2.45
C ASP A 219 0.85 17.53 -2.86
N LYS A 220 2.09 17.78 -2.41
CA LYS A 220 2.82 19.00 -2.74
C LYS A 220 3.30 19.04 -4.19
N TRP A 221 3.68 17.91 -4.76
CA TRP A 221 4.19 17.84 -6.14
C TRP A 221 3.19 18.40 -7.17
N GLU A 222 1.89 18.10 -7.02
CA GLU A 222 0.88 18.64 -7.92
C GLU A 222 0.73 20.15 -7.82
N GLN A 223 0.88 20.71 -6.62
CA GLN A 223 0.82 22.15 -6.41
C GLN A 223 1.98 22.85 -7.11
N LEU A 224 3.19 22.27 -6.99
CA LEU A 224 4.39 22.77 -7.66
C LEU A 224 4.26 22.73 -9.18
N GLN A 225 3.71 21.65 -9.75
CA GLN A 225 3.50 21.55 -11.19
C GLN A 225 2.50 22.60 -11.69
N LYS A 226 1.40 22.81 -10.95
CA LYS A 226 0.42 23.85 -11.30
C LYS A 226 1.01 25.26 -11.23
N GLN A 227 1.80 25.55 -10.19
CA GLN A 227 2.49 26.84 -10.08
C GLN A 227 3.50 27.04 -11.21
N ARG A 228 4.26 25.99 -11.57
CA ARG A 228 5.23 26.04 -12.67
C ARG A 228 4.57 26.40 -14.00
N VAL A 229 3.44 25.75 -14.33
CA VAL A 229 2.71 26.03 -15.59
C VAL A 229 2.21 27.48 -15.63
N VAL A 230 1.69 28.00 -14.51
CA VAL A 230 1.24 29.40 -14.43
C VAL A 230 2.40 30.39 -14.59
N VAL A 231 3.57 30.11 -13.98
CA VAL A 231 4.76 30.95 -14.14
C VAL A 231 5.27 30.90 -15.58
N ASP A 232 5.37 29.70 -16.18
CA ASP A 232 5.80 29.53 -17.57
C ASP A 232 4.84 30.27 -18.56
N GLU A 233 3.53 30.31 -18.27
CA GLU A 233 2.54 31.05 -19.07
C GLU A 233 2.68 32.58 -18.92
N LEU A 234 2.92 33.07 -17.70
CA LEU A 234 3.16 34.50 -17.43
C LEU A 234 4.45 35.01 -18.10
N ASP A 235 5.53 34.24 -18.06
CA ASP A 235 6.80 34.60 -18.70
C ASP A 235 6.66 34.67 -20.23
N HIS A 236 5.94 33.73 -20.83
CA HIS A 236 5.65 33.77 -22.27
C HIS A 236 4.81 34.99 -22.67
N GLN A 237 3.83 35.37 -21.85
CA GLN A 237 3.01 36.56 -22.11
C GLN A 237 3.84 37.85 -21.99
N ASN A 238 4.72 37.95 -20.99
CA ASN A 238 5.59 39.11 -20.80
C ASN A 238 6.61 39.27 -21.94
N ASN A 239 7.24 38.17 -22.38
CA ASN A 239 8.19 38.19 -23.49
C ASN A 239 7.55 38.57 -24.83
N ASN A 240 6.31 38.13 -25.10
CA ASN A 240 5.58 38.53 -26.31
C ASN A 240 5.16 40.02 -26.28
N THR A 241 4.90 40.57 -25.09
CA THR A 241 4.52 41.98 -24.94
C THR A 241 5.73 42.92 -25.11
N ASN A 242 6.92 42.48 -24.69
CA ASN A 242 8.16 43.25 -24.87
C ASN A 242 8.76 43.15 -26.29
N GLY A 243 8.45 42.08 -27.03
CA GLY A 243 8.85 41.92 -28.44
C GLY A 243 8.01 42.71 -29.45
N SER A 244 6.84 43.22 -29.04
CA SER A 244 5.92 43.96 -29.93
C SER A 244 5.91 45.48 -29.70
N ASN A 245 6.72 46.00 -28.76
CA ASN A 245 6.73 47.42 -28.37
C ASN A 245 8.03 48.17 -28.72
N VAL A 246 8.81 47.70 -29.72
CA VAL A 246 9.98 48.48 -30.22
C VAL A 246 9.59 49.48 -31.33
N ASP A 247 8.41 49.35 -31.94
CA ASP A 247 7.90 50.33 -32.92
C ASP A 247 6.56 50.93 -32.46
N GLN A 248 6.61 51.83 -31.48
CA GLN A 248 5.76 53.04 -31.40
C GLN A 248 6.05 53.80 -30.09
N ILE A 249 7.14 54.57 -30.09
CA ILE A 249 7.19 55.78 -29.25
C ILE A 249 6.37 56.83 -29.99
N GLN A 250 5.04 56.78 -29.83
CA GLN A 250 4.19 57.94 -30.13
C GLN A 250 3.84 58.59 -28.79
N VAL A 251 4.59 59.65 -28.49
CA VAL A 251 4.31 60.58 -27.40
C VAL A 251 2.91 61.18 -27.65
N VAL A 252 1.90 60.70 -26.93
CA VAL A 252 0.61 61.37 -26.79
C VAL A 252 0.24 61.41 -25.31
N THR A 253 0.47 62.58 -24.72
CA THR A 253 0.05 62.99 -23.39
C THR A 253 -1.47 63.18 -23.35
N ARG A 254 -2.26 62.40 -22.59
CA ARG A 254 -3.54 62.87 -22.01
C ARG A 254 -4.20 61.92 -20.98
N ASN A 255 -4.24 62.42 -19.74
CA ASN A 255 -5.29 62.43 -18.72
C ASN A 255 -5.97 61.13 -18.20
N ASP A 256 -5.72 60.89 -16.91
CA ASP A 256 -6.60 60.44 -15.83
C ASP A 256 -8.09 60.20 -16.16
N HIS A 257 -8.55 58.94 -16.08
CA HIS A 257 -9.64 58.50 -15.20
C HIS A 257 -9.95 56.99 -15.35
N GLU A 258 -10.23 56.37 -14.20
CA GLU A 258 -10.87 55.05 -13.99
C GLU A 258 -10.05 53.78 -14.23
N GLN A 259 -9.24 53.43 -13.24
CA GLN A 259 -8.77 52.07 -12.98
C GLN A 259 -9.93 51.17 -12.54
N LYS A 260 -10.62 50.54 -13.51
CA LYS A 260 -11.57 49.46 -13.20
C LYS A 260 -10.80 48.16 -12.97
N VAL A 261 -10.46 47.90 -11.71
CA VAL A 261 -9.83 46.65 -11.25
C VAL A 261 -10.70 45.46 -11.68
N MET A 262 -10.21 44.69 -12.64
CA MET A 262 -10.84 43.46 -13.10
C MET A 262 -10.54 42.36 -12.09
N VAL A 263 -11.49 42.11 -11.18
CA VAL A 263 -11.44 41.03 -10.19
C VAL A 263 -11.36 39.68 -10.94
N PRO A 264 -10.42 38.78 -10.60
CA PRO A 264 -10.39 37.44 -11.19
C PRO A 264 -11.69 36.71 -10.87
N GLN A 265 -12.36 36.23 -11.92
CA GLN A 265 -13.54 35.39 -11.81
C GLN A 265 -13.22 34.18 -10.89
N PRO A 266 -14.07 33.83 -9.91
CA PRO A 266 -13.79 32.69 -9.05
C PRO A 266 -13.77 31.42 -9.91
N CYS A 267 -12.56 30.86 -10.08
CA CYS A 267 -12.34 29.60 -10.74
C CYS A 267 -13.29 28.57 -10.12
N ARG A 268 -14.29 28.17 -10.91
CA ARG A 268 -15.32 27.20 -10.53
C ARG A 268 -14.59 25.96 -10.02
N LYS A 269 -14.63 25.71 -8.71
CA LYS A 269 -14.14 24.48 -8.08
C LYS A 269 -14.75 23.29 -8.83
N SER A 270 -14.01 22.75 -9.80
CA SER A 270 -14.36 21.48 -10.39
C SER A 270 -14.20 20.47 -9.26
N ASN A 271 -15.31 19.89 -8.81
CA ASN A 271 -15.30 18.85 -7.80
C ASN A 271 -14.34 17.75 -8.28
N ALA A 272 -13.18 17.60 -7.66
CA ALA A 272 -12.21 16.55 -8.00
C ALA A 272 -12.85 15.15 -7.95
N LEU A 273 -13.88 14.98 -7.12
CA LEU A 273 -14.78 13.83 -7.08
C LEU A 273 -15.47 13.56 -8.44
N VAL A 274 -15.94 14.59 -9.14
CA VAL A 274 -16.64 14.46 -10.43
C VAL A 274 -15.71 14.01 -11.56
N ASN A 275 -14.47 14.48 -11.57
CA ASN A 275 -13.47 14.06 -12.56
C ASN A 275 -12.95 12.64 -12.28
N LEU A 276 -12.84 12.24 -11.00
CA LEU A 276 -12.56 10.86 -10.60
C LEU A 276 -13.62 9.87 -11.10
N PHE A 277 -14.90 10.29 -11.14
CA PHE A 277 -16.00 9.45 -11.62
C PHE A 277 -15.95 9.12 -13.11
N LYS A 278 -15.34 9.98 -13.94
CA LYS A 278 -15.20 9.72 -15.39
C LYS A 278 -14.07 8.74 -15.71
N LEU A 279 -13.03 8.64 -14.87
CA LEU A 279 -11.81 7.88 -15.15
C LEU A 279 -11.75 6.46 -14.52
N ILE A 280 -12.23 6.28 -13.29
CA ILE A 280 -12.27 4.93 -12.64
C ILE A 280 -13.36 4.08 -13.27
#